data_AF-A0A7C2CMM7-F1
#
_entry.id   AF-A0A7C2CMM7-F1
#
_cell.length_a   1.000
_cell.length_b   1.000
_cell.length_c   1.000
_cell.angle_alpha   90.00
_cell.angle_beta   90.00
_cell.angle_gamma   90.00
#
_symmetry.space_group_name_H-M   'P 1'
#
loop_
_entity.id
_entity.type
_entity.pdbx_description
1 polymer ?
#
loop_
_entity_poly.entity_id
_entity_poly.type
_entity_poly.pdbx_seq_one_letter_code
_entity_poly.pdbx_strand_id
1 'polypeptide(L)'
;MWVRVPPSALGDEGRIHPPPAIHRFGSVKHILLVNPWIYDFTAYDFWLKPLGLLQIGAIVRQYTGCQIHFIDCLDRFHPGLKKSYPSKPDGRGPLPKEEVDKPEVLKFVPRRFSRYGLPLDVFKEELARVPTPEAVLVTCNLTYWYPGVQLVCELVRQRFGQVPIILGGIYPTLLPEHARRHSGADIIIIGPGENQILSWLRTILGDRLVQERKFEELDDLPLPAYDLLRNTETLPIITSRGCPFRCSYCASSLLFPGFEQKRPQQVIADIQILTTELNCQNLAFYDDALLIGSRLHFKPILKGLIDRSFRLSLYSPNGLHVQAIDEELAQLMKAAGFKSLYLSQESLDPVWLKEYSPKVSPENLKEALYYLEMAGFDRQQLNVYLLVGLPGQDWEQIKKDVQEIFSSGLKPRLAYFSPISGTREWEKIVEAGILQKDSDPLLQNKIAFLYKQGEEVISRLREVEKILKEEGRRD
;
A
#
# COMPACT_ATOMS: atom_id res chain seq x y z
N MET A 1 18.57 37.87 -27.15
CA MET A 1 17.92 38.56 -28.28
C MET A 1 16.53 37.96 -28.40
N TRP A 2 15.53 38.65 -27.88
CA TRP A 2 14.18 38.13 -27.62
C TRP A 2 13.32 38.20 -28.89
N VAL A 3 12.69 37.09 -29.28
CA VAL A 3 11.69 37.06 -30.35
C VAL A 3 10.30 36.97 -29.70
N ARG A 4 9.42 37.91 -30.04
CA ARG A 4 8.00 37.93 -29.68
C ARG A 4 7.30 36.68 -30.23
N VAL A 5 6.58 35.96 -29.38
CA VAL A 5 5.58 34.96 -29.84
C VAL A 5 4.24 35.69 -29.99
N PRO A 6 3.54 35.57 -31.14
CA PRO A 6 2.24 36.20 -31.35
C PRO A 6 1.11 35.52 -30.57
N PRO A 7 -0.01 36.24 -30.33
CA PRO A 7 -1.18 35.71 -29.63
C PRO A 7 -1.99 34.79 -30.55
N SER A 8 -1.58 33.53 -30.64
CA SER A 8 -2.40 32.45 -31.17
C SER A 8 -1.93 31.12 -30.56
N ALA A 9 -2.27 30.88 -29.30
CA ALA A 9 -2.12 29.58 -28.63
C ALA A 9 -3.40 29.19 -27.88
N LEU A 10 -4.56 29.58 -28.42
CA LEU A 10 -5.85 28.95 -28.12
C LEU A 10 -6.21 28.10 -29.34
N GLY A 11 -6.25 26.79 -29.15
CA GLY A 11 -6.81 25.84 -30.12
C GLY A 11 -8.24 25.49 -29.74
N ASP A 12 -9.10 25.33 -30.75
CA ASP A 12 -10.57 25.25 -30.67
C ASP A 12 -11.16 23.92 -30.17
N GLU A 13 -10.40 22.98 -29.59
CA GLU A 13 -10.93 21.64 -29.28
C GLU A 13 -10.64 21.07 -27.88
N GLY A 14 -10.14 21.86 -26.93
CA GLY A 14 -10.04 21.40 -25.53
C GLY A 14 -9.18 20.14 -25.29
N ARG A 15 -8.28 19.78 -26.21
CA ARG A 15 -7.31 18.70 -26.03
C ARG A 15 -6.03 19.24 -25.40
N ILE A 16 -5.53 18.56 -24.36
CA ILE A 16 -4.21 18.81 -23.80
C ILE A 16 -3.18 18.37 -24.84
N HIS A 17 -2.46 19.31 -25.45
CA HIS A 17 -1.29 18.98 -26.24
C HIS A 17 -0.16 18.53 -25.30
N PRO A 18 0.56 17.42 -25.59
CA PRO A 18 1.78 17.11 -24.89
C PRO A 18 2.75 18.30 -25.03
N PRO A 19 3.52 18.65 -23.98
CA PRO A 19 4.48 19.74 -24.08
C PRO A 19 5.44 19.48 -25.26
N PRO A 20 5.86 20.53 -25.99
CA PRO A 20 6.69 20.36 -27.17
C PRO A 20 7.96 19.59 -26.80
N ALA A 21 8.26 18.56 -27.58
CA ALA A 21 9.45 17.74 -27.42
C ALA A 21 10.68 18.66 -27.44
N ILE A 22 11.36 18.76 -26.29
CA ILE A 22 12.65 19.42 -26.18
C ILE A 22 13.60 18.64 -27.09
N HIS A 23 13.92 19.18 -28.27
CA HIS A 23 14.94 18.61 -29.15
C HIS A 23 16.29 18.63 -28.40
N ARG A 24 16.72 17.46 -27.94
CA ARG A 24 17.95 17.24 -27.17
C ARG A 24 19.13 17.00 -28.11
N PHE A 25 20.03 17.97 -28.22
CA PHE A 25 21.44 17.67 -28.51
C PHE A 25 22.09 17.22 -27.19
N GLY A 26 21.92 15.94 -26.85
CA GLY A 26 22.46 15.28 -25.67
C GLY A 26 21.96 13.83 -25.55
N SER A 27 22.77 12.93 -25.00
CA SER A 27 22.37 11.53 -24.77
C SER A 27 21.08 11.46 -23.93
N VAL A 28 20.20 10.51 -24.26
CA VAL A 28 18.98 10.26 -23.48
C VAL A 28 19.37 9.91 -22.05
N LYS A 29 18.75 10.59 -21.08
CA LYS A 29 18.96 10.32 -19.65
C LYS A 29 17.94 9.31 -19.14
N HIS A 30 18.37 8.50 -18.17
CA HIS A 30 17.59 7.37 -17.68
C HIS A 30 17.43 7.43 -16.17
N ILE A 31 16.25 7.05 -15.68
CA ILE A 31 15.96 6.89 -14.25
C ILE A 31 15.42 5.48 -14.04
N LEU A 32 15.93 4.78 -13.02
CA LEU A 32 15.49 3.44 -12.67
C LEU A 32 14.63 3.50 -11.41
N LEU A 33 13.41 2.98 -11.48
CA LEU A 33 12.52 2.75 -10.35
C LEU A 33 12.63 1.28 -9.92
N VAL A 34 12.79 1.01 -8.63
CA VAL A 34 12.83 -0.37 -8.10
C VAL A 34 11.87 -0.54 -6.93
N ASN A 35 10.94 -1.48 -7.07
CA ASN A 35 10.17 -2.01 -5.95
C ASN A 35 10.88 -3.25 -5.39
N PRO A 36 11.43 -3.22 -4.16
CA PRO A 36 12.24 -4.32 -3.64
C PRO A 36 11.47 -5.58 -3.27
N TRP A 37 12.21 -6.65 -3.03
CA TRP A 37 11.70 -7.88 -2.43
C TRP A 37 11.14 -7.67 -1.03
N ILE A 38 10.28 -8.60 -0.62
CA ILE A 38 9.82 -8.73 0.75
C ILE A 38 10.62 -9.83 1.45
N TYR A 39 11.27 -9.49 2.57
CA TYR A 39 11.86 -10.46 3.48
C TYR A 39 10.92 -10.65 4.67
N ASP A 40 10.32 -11.83 4.78
CA ASP A 40 9.25 -12.07 5.77
C ASP A 40 9.11 -13.57 6.09
N PHE A 41 8.32 -13.88 7.12
CA PHE A 41 7.78 -15.21 7.37
C PHE A 41 6.56 -15.51 6.49
N THR A 42 5.86 -14.46 6.04
CA THR A 42 4.70 -14.57 5.16
C THR A 42 4.52 -13.33 4.29
N ALA A 43 4.34 -13.52 2.99
CA ALA A 43 3.88 -12.49 2.07
C ALA A 43 2.96 -13.09 1.01
N TYR A 44 2.02 -12.28 0.54
CA TYR A 44 1.00 -12.68 -0.43
C TYR A 44 0.64 -11.46 -1.27
N ASP A 45 0.46 -11.65 -2.58
CA ASP A 45 -0.01 -10.58 -3.45
C ASP A 45 -1.51 -10.36 -3.19
N PHE A 46 -1.78 -9.38 -2.34
CA PHE A 46 -3.11 -8.91 -2.01
C PHE A 46 -3.42 -7.63 -2.78
N TRP A 47 -3.15 -7.61 -4.09
CA TRP A 47 -3.16 -6.42 -4.96
C TRP A 47 -2.00 -5.47 -4.69
N LEU A 48 -0.86 -6.00 -4.25
CA LEU A 48 0.29 -5.18 -3.90
C LEU A 48 0.87 -4.55 -5.16
N LYS A 49 0.90 -3.22 -5.19
CA LYS A 49 1.62 -2.40 -6.18
C LYS A 49 2.27 -1.22 -5.47
N PRO A 50 3.44 -0.76 -5.91
CA PRO A 50 4.17 0.31 -5.25
C PRO A 50 3.60 1.69 -5.63
N LEU A 51 2.35 1.99 -5.22
CA LEU A 51 1.60 3.19 -5.65
C LEU A 51 2.39 4.49 -5.54
N GLY A 52 3.06 4.72 -4.40
CA GLY A 52 3.91 5.89 -4.22
C GLY A 52 5.05 5.96 -5.23
N LEU A 53 5.71 4.84 -5.53
CA LEU A 53 6.78 4.80 -6.53
C LEU A 53 6.26 5.02 -7.95
N LEU A 54 5.09 4.46 -8.30
CA LEU A 54 4.45 4.68 -9.60
C LEU A 54 3.99 6.14 -9.77
N GLN A 55 3.50 6.75 -8.69
CA GLN A 55 3.16 8.17 -8.63
C GLN A 55 4.40 9.05 -8.87
N ILE A 56 5.50 8.75 -8.19
CA ILE A 56 6.79 9.40 -8.42
C ILE A 56 7.27 9.18 -9.86
N GLY A 57 7.14 7.96 -10.40
CA GLY A 57 7.48 7.64 -11.79
C GLY A 57 6.73 8.51 -12.79
N ALA A 58 5.43 8.74 -12.57
CA ALA A 58 4.62 9.63 -13.40
C ALA A 58 5.11 11.09 -13.33
N ILE A 59 5.41 11.59 -12.13
CA ILE A 59 5.97 12.94 -11.92
C ILE A 59 7.32 13.08 -12.65
N VAL A 60 8.24 12.13 -12.45
CA VAL A 60 9.56 12.18 -13.09
C VAL A 60 9.44 12.15 -14.60
N ARG A 61 8.59 11.27 -15.14
CA ARG A 61 8.31 11.19 -16.59
C ARG A 61 7.81 12.52 -17.15
N GLN A 62 6.88 13.18 -16.46
CA GLN A 62 6.25 14.41 -16.93
C GLN A 62 7.19 15.63 -16.86
N TYR A 63 8.06 15.71 -15.85
CA TYR A 63 8.81 16.94 -15.55
C TYR A 63 10.33 16.86 -15.76
N THR A 64 10.88 15.71 -16.18
CA THR A 64 12.34 15.58 -16.39
C THR A 64 12.75 15.18 -17.82
N GLY A 65 11.79 14.73 -18.64
CA GLY A 65 12.04 14.12 -19.96
C GLY A 65 12.99 12.92 -19.92
N CYS A 66 13.28 12.35 -18.74
CA CYS A 66 14.07 11.14 -18.61
C CYS A 66 13.25 9.93 -19.05
N GLN A 67 13.93 8.95 -19.64
CA GLN A 67 13.32 7.65 -19.87
C GLN A 67 13.27 6.88 -18.56
N ILE A 68 12.07 6.39 -18.21
CA ILE A 68 11.85 5.62 -17.00
C ILE A 68 12.04 4.13 -17.29
N HIS A 69 12.78 3.46 -16.43
CA HIS A 69 12.87 2.02 -16.33
C HIS A 69 12.27 1.59 -15.00
N PHE A 70 11.64 0.42 -14.95
CA PHE A 70 11.00 -0.07 -13.73
C PHE A 70 11.27 -1.56 -13.55
N ILE A 71 11.75 -1.92 -12.36
CA ILE A 71 11.91 -3.30 -11.94
C ILE A 71 11.04 -3.53 -10.70
N ASP A 72 10.01 -4.35 -10.85
CA ASP A 72 9.16 -4.80 -9.74
C ASP A 72 9.61 -6.17 -9.26
N CYS A 73 10.30 -6.23 -8.13
CA CYS A 73 10.69 -7.52 -7.55
C CYS A 73 9.47 -8.35 -7.13
N LEU A 74 8.28 -7.77 -6.99
CA LEU A 74 7.06 -8.50 -6.60
C LEU A 74 6.20 -8.90 -7.80
N ASP A 75 6.69 -8.73 -9.03
CA ASP A 75 5.98 -9.15 -10.25
C ASP A 75 5.94 -10.68 -10.40
N ARG A 76 4.87 -11.29 -9.89
CA ARG A 76 4.61 -12.74 -10.03
C ARG A 76 4.19 -13.17 -11.44
N PHE A 77 4.04 -12.24 -12.38
CA PHE A 77 3.69 -12.50 -13.78
C PHE A 77 4.90 -12.36 -14.72
N HIS A 78 6.09 -12.14 -14.16
CA HIS A 78 7.30 -11.92 -14.94
C HIS A 78 7.63 -13.14 -15.82
N PRO A 79 7.92 -12.95 -17.13
CA PRO A 79 8.15 -14.06 -18.07
C PRO A 79 9.42 -14.87 -17.76
N GLY A 80 10.36 -14.29 -17.02
CA GLY A 80 11.57 -14.99 -16.55
C GLY A 80 11.31 -16.01 -15.42
N LEU A 81 10.09 -16.12 -14.89
CA LEU A 81 9.78 -17.10 -13.85
C LEU A 81 9.72 -18.52 -14.43
N LYS A 82 10.38 -19.47 -13.76
CA LYS A 82 10.45 -20.89 -14.15
C LYS A 82 9.09 -21.61 -14.15
N LYS A 83 8.10 -21.05 -13.45
CA LYS A 83 6.73 -21.58 -13.36
C LYS A 83 5.73 -20.44 -13.21
N SER A 84 4.51 -20.68 -13.64
CA SER A 84 3.38 -19.78 -13.38
C SER A 84 2.90 -19.92 -11.93
N TYR A 85 2.36 -18.83 -11.39
CA TYR A 85 1.76 -18.78 -10.07
C TYR A 85 0.26 -18.57 -10.21
N PRO A 86 -0.57 -19.35 -9.49
CA PRO A 86 -2.02 -19.28 -9.65
C PRO A 86 -2.57 -17.92 -9.23
N SER A 87 -3.56 -17.42 -9.97
CA SER A 87 -4.35 -16.25 -9.61
C SER A 87 -5.74 -16.70 -9.15
N LYS A 88 -6.24 -16.09 -8.08
CA LYS A 88 -7.67 -16.11 -7.78
C LYS A 88 -8.44 -15.29 -8.84
N PRO A 89 -9.76 -15.49 -8.99
CA PRO A 89 -10.57 -14.70 -9.93
C PRO A 89 -10.48 -13.19 -9.71
N ASP A 90 -10.15 -12.76 -8.50
CA ASP A 90 -9.96 -11.35 -8.14
C ASP A 90 -8.51 -10.87 -8.34
N GLY A 91 -7.63 -11.65 -8.97
CA GLY A 91 -6.25 -11.24 -9.28
C GLY A 91 -5.23 -11.46 -8.15
N ARG A 92 -5.66 -11.87 -6.94
CA ARG A 92 -4.72 -12.15 -5.84
C ARG A 92 -3.99 -13.49 -6.00
N GLY A 93 -2.78 -13.62 -5.47
CA GLY A 93 -2.01 -14.87 -5.60
C GLY A 93 -0.78 -14.97 -4.70
N PRO A 94 -0.17 -16.17 -4.60
CA PRO A 94 1.11 -16.32 -3.92
C PRO A 94 2.24 -15.68 -4.74
N LEU A 95 3.22 -15.12 -4.04
CA LEU A 95 4.46 -14.64 -4.63
C LEU A 95 5.46 -15.80 -4.82
N PRO A 96 6.34 -15.75 -5.84
CA PRO A 96 7.54 -16.57 -5.84
C PRO A 96 8.33 -16.32 -4.55
N LYS A 97 9.01 -17.35 -4.03
CA LYS A 97 9.79 -17.20 -2.81
C LYS A 97 10.95 -18.18 -2.75
N GLU A 98 12.00 -17.74 -2.07
CA GLU A 98 13.19 -18.54 -1.77
C GLU A 98 13.47 -18.45 -0.27
N GLU A 99 13.73 -19.59 0.36
CA GLU A 99 14.12 -19.63 1.76
C GLU A 99 15.52 -19.05 1.93
N VAL A 100 15.70 -18.20 2.94
CA VAL A 100 16.96 -17.50 3.23
C VAL A 100 17.28 -17.62 4.70
N ASP A 101 18.55 -17.40 5.06
CA ASP A 101 18.96 -17.41 6.45
C ASP A 101 18.23 -16.34 7.26
N LYS A 102 17.80 -16.72 8.46
CA LYS A 102 17.19 -15.79 9.41
C LYS A 102 18.26 -14.84 9.95
N PRO A 103 18.02 -13.51 9.93
CA PRO A 103 18.81 -12.55 10.70
C PRO A 103 18.87 -12.97 12.18
N GLU A 104 19.98 -12.67 12.85
CA GLU A 104 20.21 -13.09 14.24
C GLU A 104 19.05 -12.72 15.16
N VAL A 105 18.57 -11.48 15.03
CA VAL A 105 17.45 -10.93 15.81
C VAL A 105 16.13 -11.68 15.60
N LEU A 106 16.01 -12.52 14.56
CA LEU A 106 14.82 -13.31 14.25
C LEU A 106 14.99 -14.82 14.46
N LYS A 107 16.18 -15.30 14.86
CA LYS A 107 16.45 -16.75 14.95
C LYS A 107 15.51 -17.48 15.90
N PHE A 108 15.04 -16.81 16.95
CA PHE A 108 14.09 -17.33 17.93
C PHE A 108 12.72 -17.70 17.34
N VAL A 109 12.36 -17.19 16.16
CA VAL A 109 11.08 -17.51 15.51
C VAL A 109 11.18 -18.88 14.82
N PRO A 110 10.39 -19.90 15.23
CA PRO A 110 10.47 -21.26 14.69
C PRO A 110 9.71 -21.40 13.35
N ARG A 111 9.88 -20.43 12.45
CA ARG A 111 9.31 -20.41 11.11
C ARG A 111 10.39 -20.15 10.07
N ARG A 112 10.14 -20.63 8.86
CA ARG A 112 11.00 -20.34 7.71
C ARG A 112 10.91 -18.86 7.37
N PHE A 113 12.05 -18.27 7.09
CA PHE A 113 12.17 -16.89 6.62
C PHE A 113 12.51 -16.93 5.14
N SER A 114 11.89 -16.06 4.35
CA SER A 114 12.00 -16.15 2.90
C SER A 114 12.09 -14.77 2.28
N ARG A 115 12.82 -14.70 1.17
CA ARG A 115 12.73 -13.60 0.23
C ARG A 115 11.60 -13.91 -0.75
N TYR A 116 10.58 -13.06 -0.78
CA TYR A 116 9.44 -13.14 -1.67
C TYR A 116 9.62 -12.17 -2.84
N GLY A 117 9.37 -12.66 -4.06
CA GLY A 117 9.54 -11.93 -5.30
C GLY A 117 10.42 -12.67 -6.31
N LEU A 118 10.88 -11.96 -7.33
CA LEU A 118 11.69 -12.49 -8.43
C LEU A 118 12.93 -13.27 -7.95
N PRO A 119 13.30 -14.36 -8.62
CA PRO A 119 14.62 -14.95 -8.47
C PRO A 119 15.74 -13.92 -8.76
N LEU A 120 16.91 -14.08 -8.12
CA LEU A 120 18.03 -13.14 -8.26
C LEU A 120 18.58 -13.04 -9.68
N ASP A 121 18.66 -14.17 -10.38
CA ASP A 121 19.10 -14.24 -11.78
C ASP A 121 18.19 -13.40 -12.67
N VAL A 122 16.87 -13.53 -12.51
CA VAL A 122 15.88 -12.74 -13.24
C VAL A 122 16.04 -11.24 -12.98
N PHE A 123 16.22 -10.83 -11.72
CA PHE A 123 16.46 -9.41 -11.40
C PHE A 123 17.77 -8.91 -12.01
N LYS A 124 18.85 -9.69 -11.93
CA LYS A 124 20.16 -9.32 -12.50
C LYS A 124 20.08 -9.18 -14.02
N GLU A 125 19.30 -10.02 -14.70
CA GLU A 125 19.03 -9.91 -16.13
C GLU A 125 18.28 -8.62 -16.48
N GLU A 126 17.21 -8.30 -15.74
CA GLU A 126 16.48 -7.03 -15.94
C GLU A 126 17.40 -5.82 -15.67
N LEU A 127 18.19 -5.86 -14.59
CA LEU A 127 19.15 -4.82 -14.25
C LEU A 127 20.23 -4.66 -15.33
N ALA A 128 20.66 -5.76 -15.96
CA ALA A 128 21.64 -5.73 -17.04
C ALA A 128 21.12 -5.03 -18.30
N ARG A 129 19.81 -5.09 -18.56
CA ARG A 129 19.13 -4.45 -19.71
C ARG A 129 18.95 -2.94 -19.54
N VAL A 130 19.01 -2.44 -18.30
CA VAL A 130 18.87 -1.02 -18.02
C VAL A 130 20.16 -0.28 -18.39
N PRO A 131 20.11 0.73 -19.28
CA PRO A 131 21.24 1.64 -19.51
C PRO A 131 21.65 2.30 -18.19
N THR A 132 22.92 2.68 -18.04
CA THR A 132 23.39 3.34 -16.81
C THR A 132 22.47 4.52 -16.44
N PRO A 133 21.73 4.44 -15.32
CA PRO A 133 20.80 5.48 -14.95
C PRO A 133 21.53 6.63 -14.24
N GLU A 134 20.92 7.81 -14.28
CA GLU A 134 21.42 8.99 -13.57
C GLU A 134 21.07 8.91 -12.08
N ALA A 135 19.98 8.21 -11.73
CA ALA A 135 19.60 7.90 -10.37
C ALA A 135 18.72 6.65 -10.31
N VAL A 136 18.73 5.99 -9.16
CA VAL A 136 17.84 4.88 -8.82
C VAL A 136 16.90 5.30 -7.69
N LEU A 137 15.59 5.10 -7.89
CA LEU A 137 14.54 5.41 -6.93
C LEU A 137 13.98 4.12 -6.35
N VAL A 138 14.06 3.98 -5.03
CA VAL A 138 13.67 2.78 -4.29
C VAL A 138 12.56 3.12 -3.30
N THR A 139 11.58 2.24 -3.14
CA THR A 139 10.51 2.37 -2.14
C THR A 139 10.60 1.27 -1.07
N CYS A 140 10.02 1.48 0.10
CA CYS A 140 9.84 0.43 1.11
C CYS A 140 8.57 0.66 1.93
N ASN A 141 7.62 -0.28 1.81
CA ASN A 141 6.25 -0.12 2.34
C ASN A 141 6.09 -0.51 3.82
N LEU A 142 6.96 -1.35 4.38
CA LEU A 142 6.95 -1.67 5.81
C LEU A 142 8.34 -1.49 6.39
N THR A 143 8.41 -1.08 7.65
CA THR A 143 9.67 -0.81 8.36
C THR A 143 10.59 -2.04 8.39
N TYR A 144 10.02 -3.24 8.58
CA TYR A 144 10.75 -4.51 8.62
C TYR A 144 11.05 -5.13 7.25
N TRP A 145 10.70 -4.49 6.13
CA TRP A 145 11.07 -4.96 4.78
C TRP A 145 12.38 -4.37 4.27
N TYR A 146 13.10 -3.59 5.11
CA TYR A 146 14.37 -2.97 4.73
C TYR A 146 15.46 -3.92 4.20
N PRO A 147 15.54 -5.22 4.53
CA PRO A 147 16.55 -6.09 3.92
C PRO A 147 16.41 -6.21 2.39
N GLY A 148 15.19 -6.08 1.86
CA GLY A 148 14.97 -6.01 0.42
C GLY A 148 15.61 -4.77 -0.21
N VAL A 149 15.54 -3.63 0.48
CA VAL A 149 16.19 -2.38 0.06
C VAL A 149 17.71 -2.52 0.06
N GLN A 150 18.28 -3.13 1.10
CA GLN A 150 19.72 -3.37 1.19
C GLN A 150 20.24 -4.18 0.01
N LEU A 151 19.55 -5.28 -0.31
CA LEU A 151 19.91 -6.14 -1.45
C LEU A 151 19.80 -5.38 -2.78
N VAL A 152 18.75 -4.58 -2.98
CA VAL A 152 18.62 -3.74 -4.19
C VAL A 152 19.80 -2.77 -4.28
N CYS A 153 20.14 -2.07 -3.19
CA CYS A 153 21.25 -1.12 -3.18
C CYS A 153 22.58 -1.82 -3.51
N GLU A 154 22.85 -2.97 -2.91
CA GLU A 154 24.04 -3.77 -3.18
C GLU A 154 24.16 -4.14 -4.67
N LEU A 155 23.10 -4.70 -5.26
CA LEU A 155 23.11 -5.14 -6.65
C LEU A 155 23.21 -3.97 -7.64
N VAL A 156 22.56 -2.85 -7.34
CA VAL A 156 22.69 -1.60 -8.11
C VAL A 156 24.13 -1.09 -8.06
N ARG A 157 24.77 -1.09 -6.88
CA ARG A 157 26.19 -0.70 -6.72
C ARG A 157 27.12 -1.61 -7.52
N GLN A 158 26.90 -2.93 -7.47
CA GLN A 158 27.67 -3.91 -8.23
C GLN A 158 27.57 -3.65 -9.74
N ARG A 159 26.40 -3.25 -10.25
CA ARG A 159 26.16 -3.07 -11.68
C ARG A 159 26.52 -1.68 -12.23
N PHE A 160 26.26 -0.63 -11.47
CA PHE A 160 26.34 0.76 -11.93
C PHE A 160 27.33 1.61 -11.14
N GLY A 161 28.01 1.06 -10.12
CA GLY A 161 28.95 1.82 -9.30
C GLY A 161 28.22 2.87 -8.46
N GLN A 162 28.72 4.12 -8.48
CA GLN A 162 28.28 5.18 -7.57
C GLN A 162 27.04 5.97 -8.03
N VAL A 163 26.15 5.38 -8.85
CA VAL A 163 24.90 6.06 -9.26
C VAL A 163 24.04 6.42 -8.04
N PRO A 164 23.59 7.67 -7.85
CA PRO A 164 22.78 8.07 -6.71
C PRO A 164 21.54 7.18 -6.49
N ILE A 165 21.35 6.71 -5.26
CA ILE A 165 20.19 5.92 -4.83
C ILE A 165 19.35 6.75 -3.87
N ILE A 166 18.08 6.95 -4.20
CA ILE A 166 17.10 7.71 -3.43
C ILE A 166 16.07 6.75 -2.87
N LEU A 167 15.91 6.69 -1.54
CA LEU A 167 14.95 5.85 -0.84
C LEU A 167 13.79 6.67 -0.29
N GLY A 168 12.56 6.27 -0.63
CA GLY A 168 11.32 6.81 -0.08
C GLY A 168 10.37 5.72 0.45
N GLY A 169 9.20 6.15 0.92
CA GLY A 169 8.15 5.24 1.42
C GLY A 169 7.99 5.25 2.94
N ILE A 170 7.25 4.28 3.46
CA ILE A 170 6.87 4.19 4.87
C ILE A 170 8.08 3.96 5.77
N TYR A 171 9.00 3.07 5.38
CA TYR A 171 10.20 2.76 6.17
C TYR A 171 11.08 3.99 6.47
N PRO A 172 11.60 4.73 5.47
CA PRO A 172 12.42 5.92 5.75
C PRO A 172 11.64 7.06 6.42
N THR A 173 10.31 7.08 6.30
CA THR A 173 9.46 8.06 6.98
C THR A 173 9.37 7.79 8.48
N LEU A 174 9.13 6.54 8.88
CA LEU A 174 8.96 6.18 10.29
C LEU A 174 10.30 5.95 11.00
N LEU A 175 11.34 5.53 10.29
CA LEU A 175 12.65 5.17 10.84
C LEU A 175 13.81 5.81 10.05
N PRO A 176 13.86 7.15 9.96
CA PRO A 176 14.83 7.85 9.12
C PRO A 176 16.28 7.59 9.51
N GLU A 177 16.58 7.52 10.82
CA GLU A 177 17.96 7.26 11.28
C GLU A 177 18.42 5.84 10.93
N HIS A 178 17.55 4.84 11.06
CA HIS A 178 17.87 3.47 10.65
C HIS A 178 18.06 3.41 9.12
N ALA A 179 17.20 4.07 8.35
CA ALA A 179 17.31 4.15 6.90
C ALA A 179 18.63 4.77 6.44
N ARG A 180 19.04 5.90 7.03
CA ARG A 180 20.32 6.55 6.68
C ARG A 180 21.53 5.66 6.94
N ARG A 181 21.53 4.91 8.05
CA ARG A 181 22.69 4.10 8.44
C ARG A 181 22.76 2.74 7.75
N HIS A 182 21.61 2.11 7.50
CA HIS A 182 21.56 0.70 7.16
C HIS A 182 21.01 0.40 5.76
N SER A 183 20.30 1.31 5.10
CA SER A 183 19.66 0.98 3.81
C SER A 183 20.63 0.83 2.64
N GLY A 184 21.76 1.54 2.66
CA GLY A 184 22.69 1.66 1.53
C GLY A 184 22.30 2.72 0.48
N ALA A 185 21.20 3.46 0.70
CA ALA A 185 20.81 4.59 -0.13
C ALA A 185 21.57 5.88 0.25
N ASP A 186 21.79 6.77 -0.73
CA ASP A 186 22.51 8.03 -0.51
C ASP A 186 21.59 9.14 -0.02
N ILE A 187 20.33 9.14 -0.49
CA ILE A 187 19.34 10.17 -0.19
C ILE A 187 18.10 9.49 0.42
N ILE A 188 17.64 10.02 1.54
CA ILE A 188 16.45 9.56 2.25
C ILE A 188 15.35 10.62 2.15
N ILE A 189 14.23 10.26 1.52
CA ILE A 189 13.01 11.08 1.50
C ILE A 189 12.13 10.67 2.68
N ILE A 190 11.80 11.65 3.52
CA ILE A 190 10.94 11.48 4.70
C ILE A 190 9.58 12.10 4.37
N GLY A 191 8.49 11.35 4.56
CA GLY A 191 7.14 11.79 4.26
C GLY A 191 6.80 11.74 2.76
N PRO A 192 5.77 12.50 2.33
CA PRO A 192 5.37 12.58 0.92
C PRO A 192 6.53 13.04 0.01
N GLY A 193 6.84 12.25 -1.02
CA GLY A 193 7.98 12.48 -1.90
C GLY A 193 7.70 13.39 -3.11
N GLU A 194 6.43 13.70 -3.39
CA GLU A 194 5.98 14.34 -4.63
C GLU A 194 6.59 15.73 -4.82
N ASN A 195 6.67 16.52 -3.74
CA ASN A 195 7.30 17.85 -3.74
C ASN A 195 8.82 17.81 -3.50
N GLN A 196 9.39 16.65 -3.15
CA GLN A 196 10.82 16.52 -2.85
C GLN A 196 11.61 15.97 -4.05
N ILE A 197 11.00 15.08 -4.83
CA ILE A 197 11.73 14.32 -5.85
C ILE A 197 12.32 15.21 -6.96
N LEU A 198 11.57 16.20 -7.44
CA LEU A 198 12.06 17.08 -8.50
C LEU A 198 13.23 17.94 -8.04
N SER A 199 13.26 18.35 -6.77
CA SER A 199 14.39 19.08 -6.19
C SER A 199 15.66 18.22 -6.18
N TRP A 200 15.56 16.97 -5.70
CA TRP A 200 16.70 16.04 -5.71
C TRP A 200 17.18 15.70 -7.12
N LEU A 201 16.26 15.45 -8.04
CA LEU A 201 16.61 15.17 -9.43
C LEU A 201 17.20 16.40 -10.12
N ARG A 202 16.82 17.61 -9.75
CA ARG A 202 17.47 18.82 -10.25
C ARG A 202 18.93 18.89 -9.82
N THR A 203 19.24 18.56 -8.57
CA THR A 203 20.63 18.47 -8.09
C THR A 203 21.45 17.45 -8.87
N ILE A 204 20.85 16.32 -9.26
CA ILE A 204 21.53 15.23 -9.98
C ILE A 204 21.65 15.52 -11.48
N LEU A 205 20.57 15.98 -12.13
CA LEU A 205 20.47 16.11 -13.58
C LEU A 205 20.87 17.50 -14.10
N GLY A 206 20.86 18.51 -13.22
CA GLY A 206 21.01 19.93 -13.54
C GLY A 206 19.70 20.66 -13.85
N ASP A 207 19.69 21.98 -13.68
CA ASP A 207 18.50 22.84 -13.76
C ASP A 207 17.75 22.78 -15.10
N ARG A 208 18.47 22.55 -16.20
CA ARG A 208 17.89 22.60 -17.56
C ARG A 208 16.96 21.44 -17.87
N LEU A 209 17.09 20.33 -17.14
CA LEU A 209 16.35 19.11 -17.43
C LEU A 209 15.13 18.91 -16.54
N VAL A 210 15.00 19.67 -15.46
CA VAL A 210 13.94 19.47 -14.47
C VAL A 210 13.04 20.70 -14.38
N GLN A 211 11.83 20.56 -14.89
CA GLN A 211 10.78 21.56 -14.71
C GLN A 211 10.31 21.53 -13.26
N GLU A 212 10.33 22.70 -12.62
CA GLU A 212 9.81 22.86 -11.26
C GLU A 212 8.28 22.76 -11.26
N ARG A 213 7.77 21.97 -10.33
CA ARG A 213 6.33 21.86 -10.06
C ARG A 213 6.16 21.62 -8.58
N LYS A 214 5.27 22.41 -7.97
CA LYS A 214 4.74 22.16 -6.64
C LYS A 214 3.34 21.57 -6.78
N PHE A 215 3.04 20.57 -5.96
CA PHE A 215 1.75 19.92 -5.84
C PHE A 215 1.16 20.35 -4.50
N GLU A 216 0.08 21.11 -4.53
CA GLU A 216 -0.56 21.63 -3.31
C GLU A 216 -1.72 20.74 -2.87
N GLU A 217 -2.37 20.10 -3.84
CA GLU A 217 -3.50 19.20 -3.62
C GLU A 217 -3.28 17.83 -4.27
N LEU A 218 -4.00 16.79 -3.82
CA LEU A 218 -3.99 15.45 -4.42
C LEU A 218 -4.40 15.45 -5.89
N ASP A 219 -5.23 16.42 -6.30
CA ASP A 219 -5.67 16.57 -7.69
C ASP A 219 -4.60 17.17 -8.61
N ASP A 220 -3.54 17.78 -8.05
CA ASP A 220 -2.39 18.23 -8.84
C ASP A 220 -1.51 17.06 -9.32
N LEU A 221 -1.65 15.89 -8.67
CA LEU A 221 -0.82 14.72 -8.92
C LEU A 221 -1.25 14.01 -10.21
N PRO A 222 -0.31 13.64 -11.10
CA PRO A 222 -0.65 12.85 -12.28
C PRO A 222 -1.18 11.47 -11.88
N LEU A 223 -1.87 10.78 -12.79
CA LEU A 223 -2.21 9.37 -12.55
C LEU A 223 -0.91 8.55 -12.37
N PRO A 224 -0.85 7.60 -11.41
CA PRO A 224 0.32 6.74 -11.26
C PRO A 224 0.68 6.05 -12.58
N ALA A 225 1.98 5.82 -12.80
CA ALA A 225 2.50 5.22 -14.03
C ALA A 225 2.20 3.70 -14.12
N TYR A 226 0.93 3.33 -14.08
CA TYR A 226 0.47 1.93 -14.13
C TYR A 226 0.84 1.23 -15.43
N ASP A 227 1.11 1.98 -16.50
CA ASP A 227 1.62 1.47 -17.77
C ASP A 227 3.01 0.81 -17.65
N LEU A 228 3.75 1.08 -16.55
CA LEU A 228 5.00 0.39 -16.23
C LEU A 228 4.77 -1.03 -15.69
N LEU A 229 3.56 -1.37 -15.24
CA LEU A 229 3.23 -2.70 -14.73
C LEU A 229 3.01 -3.68 -15.88
N ARG A 230 3.53 -4.91 -15.74
CA ARG A 230 3.26 -5.99 -16.72
C ARG A 230 1.82 -6.50 -16.65
N ASN A 231 1.20 -6.44 -15.48
CA ASN A 231 -0.19 -6.84 -15.26
C ASN A 231 -1.01 -5.66 -14.69
N THR A 232 -2.01 -5.23 -15.45
CA THR A 232 -2.97 -4.17 -15.11
C THR A 232 -4.40 -4.70 -14.91
N GLU A 233 -4.61 -6.01 -14.82
CA GLU A 233 -5.93 -6.63 -14.62
C GLU A 233 -6.62 -6.15 -13.35
N THR A 234 -5.84 -5.95 -12.28
CA THR A 234 -6.30 -5.36 -11.03
C THR A 234 -5.34 -4.29 -10.54
N LEU A 235 -5.85 -3.07 -10.37
CA LEU A 235 -5.06 -1.93 -9.94
C LEU A 235 -5.54 -1.41 -8.58
N PRO A 236 -4.63 -1.15 -7.63
CA PRO A 236 -4.99 -0.41 -6.45
C PRO A 236 -5.18 1.07 -6.80
N ILE A 237 -6.10 1.74 -6.14
CA ILE A 237 -6.36 3.18 -6.30
C ILE A 237 -6.51 3.82 -4.93
N ILE A 238 -6.20 5.12 -4.86
CA ILE A 238 -6.44 5.95 -3.69
C ILE A 238 -7.28 7.15 -4.10
N THR A 239 -8.30 7.45 -3.31
CA THR A 239 -9.17 8.63 -3.50
C THR A 239 -8.94 9.69 -2.43
N SER A 240 -8.24 9.31 -1.37
CA SER A 240 -7.91 10.11 -0.19
C SER A 240 -6.61 9.63 0.44
N ARG A 241 -6.01 10.47 1.28
CA ARG A 241 -4.73 10.22 1.95
C ARG A 241 -4.82 10.64 3.42
N GLY A 242 -4.33 9.77 4.29
CA GLY A 242 -4.40 9.93 5.75
C GLY A 242 -5.74 9.48 6.34
N CYS A 243 -5.87 9.65 7.66
CA CYS A 243 -7.05 9.26 8.41
C CYS A 243 -7.28 10.25 9.57
N PRO A 244 -8.51 10.75 9.79
CA PRO A 244 -8.80 11.67 10.89
C PRO A 244 -8.82 10.96 12.26
N PHE A 245 -8.96 9.63 12.30
CA PHE A 245 -8.93 8.88 13.55
C PHE A 245 -7.51 8.77 14.11
N ARG A 246 -7.42 8.42 15.39
CA ARG A 246 -6.16 8.30 16.15
C ARG A 246 -6.13 6.98 16.93
N CYS A 247 -6.36 5.87 16.22
CA CYS A 247 -6.23 4.54 16.81
C CYS A 247 -4.81 4.36 17.33
N SER A 248 -4.66 3.79 18.53
CA SER A 248 -3.40 3.88 19.27
C SER A 248 -2.25 3.08 18.67
N TYR A 249 -2.58 2.06 17.90
CA TYR A 249 -1.68 1.14 17.20
C TYR A 249 -1.39 1.54 15.75
N CYS A 250 -2.06 2.58 15.22
CA CYS A 250 -2.03 2.89 13.79
C CYS A 250 -1.05 4.02 13.47
N ALA A 251 -0.27 3.87 12.39
CA ALA A 251 0.70 4.86 11.95
C ALA A 251 0.16 5.89 10.94
N SER A 252 -1.13 5.83 10.56
CA SER A 252 -1.69 6.68 9.49
C SER A 252 -1.45 8.18 9.77
N SER A 253 -1.67 8.65 11.00
CA SER A 253 -1.41 10.05 11.38
C SER A 253 0.07 10.44 11.47
N LEU A 254 0.98 9.47 11.57
CA LEU A 254 2.42 9.70 11.55
C LEU A 254 2.92 9.85 10.11
N LEU A 255 2.34 9.07 9.20
CA LEU A 255 2.64 9.11 7.76
C LEU A 255 2.01 10.33 7.08
N PHE A 256 0.76 10.63 7.44
CA PHE A 256 -0.04 11.72 6.90
C PHE A 256 -0.79 12.41 8.05
N PRO A 257 -0.26 13.52 8.60
CA PRO A 257 -0.88 14.21 9.74
C PRO A 257 -2.29 14.74 9.48
N GLY A 258 -2.57 15.10 8.21
CA GLY A 258 -3.86 15.58 7.73
C GLY A 258 -4.70 14.50 7.05
N PHE A 259 -5.90 14.89 6.64
CA PHE A 259 -6.77 14.10 5.79
C PHE A 259 -7.15 14.91 4.57
N GLU A 260 -6.87 14.36 3.39
CA GLU A 260 -7.10 15.02 2.11
C GLU A 260 -7.82 14.08 1.15
N GLN A 261 -8.71 14.62 0.33
CA GLN A 261 -9.52 13.87 -0.63
C GLN A 261 -9.40 14.49 -2.02
N LYS A 262 -9.31 13.65 -3.04
CA LYS A 262 -9.45 14.08 -4.43
C LYS A 262 -10.87 14.56 -4.69
N ARG A 263 -11.07 15.43 -5.69
CA ARG A 263 -12.44 15.74 -6.13
C ARG A 263 -13.08 14.48 -6.74
N PRO A 264 -14.37 14.20 -6.47
CA PRO A 264 -15.07 13.05 -7.05
C PRO A 264 -14.94 12.95 -8.58
N GLN A 265 -15.00 14.08 -9.27
CA GLN A 265 -14.87 14.14 -10.73
C GLN A 265 -13.49 13.72 -11.21
N GLN A 266 -12.43 14.06 -10.46
CA GLN A 266 -11.07 13.64 -10.78
C GLN A 266 -10.92 12.13 -10.61
N VAL A 267 -11.46 11.56 -9.53
CA VAL A 267 -11.44 10.10 -9.32
C VAL A 267 -12.17 9.35 -10.44
N ILE A 268 -13.33 9.85 -10.87
CA ILE A 268 -14.08 9.24 -11.97
C ILE A 268 -13.29 9.34 -13.28
N ALA A 269 -12.63 10.47 -13.54
CA ALA A 269 -11.78 10.64 -14.72
C ALA A 269 -10.56 9.70 -14.69
N ASP A 270 -9.90 9.57 -13.54
CA ASP A 270 -8.81 8.62 -13.32
C ASP A 270 -9.28 7.18 -13.62
N ILE A 271 -10.42 6.76 -13.05
CA ILE A 271 -11.01 5.43 -13.30
C ILE A 271 -11.36 5.24 -14.78
N GLN A 272 -11.88 6.27 -15.45
CA GLN A 272 -12.17 6.19 -16.88
C GLN A 272 -10.89 5.87 -17.66
N ILE A 273 -9.78 6.58 -17.42
CA ILE A 273 -8.48 6.30 -18.05
C ILE A 273 -8.04 4.85 -17.79
N LEU A 274 -8.11 4.38 -16.54
CA LEU A 274 -7.75 3.00 -16.19
C LEU A 274 -8.58 1.97 -16.97
N THR A 275 -9.87 2.22 -17.16
CA THR A 275 -10.76 1.31 -17.89
C THR A 275 -10.56 1.37 -19.40
N THR A 276 -10.34 2.56 -19.97
CA THR A 276 -10.29 2.73 -21.44
C THR A 276 -8.90 2.54 -22.03
N GLU A 277 -7.86 2.92 -21.31
CA GLU A 277 -6.47 2.86 -21.80
C GLU A 277 -5.74 1.60 -21.31
N LEU A 278 -6.01 1.14 -20.08
CA LEU A 278 -5.36 -0.04 -19.50
C LEU A 278 -6.26 -1.27 -19.43
N ASN A 279 -7.51 -1.17 -19.90
CA ASN A 279 -8.52 -2.23 -19.85
C ASN A 279 -8.70 -2.84 -18.44
N CYS A 280 -8.47 -2.04 -17.40
CA CYS A 280 -8.57 -2.49 -16.02
C CYS A 280 -10.02 -2.47 -15.55
N GLN A 281 -10.55 -3.62 -15.15
CA GLN A 281 -11.92 -3.75 -14.63
C GLN A 281 -11.99 -4.06 -13.14
N ASN A 282 -10.85 -4.37 -12.50
CA ASN A 282 -10.79 -4.69 -11.09
C ASN A 282 -10.03 -3.58 -10.35
N LEU A 283 -10.65 -2.96 -9.35
CA LEU A 283 -10.07 -1.84 -8.61
C LEU A 283 -10.11 -2.11 -7.11
N ALA A 284 -8.97 -1.94 -6.45
CA ALA A 284 -8.86 -2.07 -5.01
C ALA A 284 -8.61 -0.71 -4.37
N PHE A 285 -9.53 -0.22 -3.53
CA PHE A 285 -9.37 1.03 -2.80
C PHE A 285 -8.43 0.84 -1.60
N TYR A 286 -7.28 1.51 -1.66
CA TYR A 286 -6.20 1.46 -0.68
C TYR A 286 -6.19 2.68 0.26
N ASP A 287 -7.26 3.47 0.25
CA ASP A 287 -7.47 4.57 1.18
C ASP A 287 -7.41 4.07 2.64
N ASP A 288 -6.74 4.84 3.51
CA ASP A 288 -6.77 4.59 4.96
C ASP A 288 -8.17 4.83 5.55
N ALA A 289 -8.96 5.71 4.91
CA ALA A 289 -10.25 6.19 5.43
C ALA A 289 -11.29 6.46 4.33
N LEU A 290 -11.49 5.50 3.42
CA LEU A 290 -12.33 5.63 2.21
C LEU A 290 -13.71 6.27 2.42
N LEU A 291 -14.41 5.87 3.49
CA LEU A 291 -15.82 6.24 3.72
C LEU A 291 -15.98 7.55 4.48
N ILE A 292 -14.90 8.19 4.92
CA ILE A 292 -15.01 9.46 5.64
C ILE A 292 -15.49 10.56 4.70
N GLY A 293 -16.50 11.29 5.14
CA GLY A 293 -17.14 12.32 4.31
C GLY A 293 -17.90 11.75 3.11
N SER A 294 -18.32 10.47 3.15
CA SER A 294 -18.93 9.75 2.01
C SER A 294 -20.00 10.54 1.27
N ARG A 295 -20.86 11.29 1.99
CA ARG A 295 -21.90 12.15 1.42
C ARG A 295 -21.39 13.10 0.32
N LEU A 296 -20.23 13.71 0.52
CA LEU A 296 -19.65 14.69 -0.41
C LEU A 296 -18.54 14.10 -1.28
N HIS A 297 -18.05 12.91 -0.95
CA HIS A 297 -16.91 12.30 -1.62
C HIS A 297 -17.27 10.96 -2.27
N PHE A 298 -17.35 9.88 -1.49
CA PHE A 298 -17.47 8.53 -2.05
C PHE A 298 -18.83 8.23 -2.70
N LYS A 299 -19.95 8.75 -2.17
CA LYS A 299 -21.28 8.59 -2.78
C LYS A 299 -21.35 9.22 -4.19
N PRO A 300 -20.92 10.49 -4.40
CA PRO A 300 -20.80 11.06 -5.74
C PRO A 300 -19.89 10.26 -6.69
N ILE A 301 -18.79 9.69 -6.19
CA ILE A 301 -17.92 8.81 -7.00
C ILE A 301 -18.74 7.61 -7.48
N LEU A 302 -19.37 6.87 -6.57
CA LEU A 302 -20.15 5.67 -6.91
C LEU A 302 -21.31 5.98 -7.87
N LYS A 303 -22.05 7.08 -7.64
CA LYS A 303 -23.10 7.54 -8.56
C LYS A 303 -22.54 7.79 -9.96
N GLY A 304 -21.43 8.53 -10.05
CA GLY A 304 -20.78 8.82 -11.33
C GLY A 304 -20.24 7.59 -12.06
N LEU A 305 -19.87 6.53 -11.31
CA LEU A 305 -19.47 5.25 -11.90
C LEU A 305 -20.67 4.46 -12.46
N ILE A 306 -21.78 4.46 -11.70
CA ILE A 306 -23.04 3.81 -12.10
C ILE A 306 -23.65 4.51 -13.32
N ASP A 307 -23.71 5.84 -13.32
CA ASP A 307 -24.26 6.66 -14.40
C ASP A 307 -23.51 6.43 -15.73
N ARG A 308 -22.20 6.17 -15.66
CA ARG A 308 -21.35 5.84 -16.82
C ARG A 308 -21.40 4.36 -17.20
N SER A 309 -22.17 3.54 -16.47
CA SER A 309 -22.32 2.11 -16.70
C SER A 309 -21.00 1.34 -16.73
N PHE A 310 -20.02 1.74 -15.91
CA PHE A 310 -18.76 0.99 -15.81
C PHE A 310 -19.02 -0.41 -15.27
N ARG A 311 -18.40 -1.42 -15.89
CA ARG A 311 -18.45 -2.82 -15.44
C ARG A 311 -17.24 -3.11 -14.59
N LEU A 312 -17.30 -2.75 -13.31
CA LEU A 312 -16.19 -2.87 -12.37
C LEU A 312 -16.41 -3.99 -11.35
N SER A 313 -15.30 -4.55 -10.89
CA SER A 313 -15.21 -5.30 -9.64
C SER A 313 -14.42 -4.46 -8.63
N LEU A 314 -15.09 -4.03 -7.56
CA LEU A 314 -14.52 -3.14 -6.56
C LEU A 314 -14.18 -3.90 -5.26
N TYR A 315 -13.06 -3.54 -4.65
CA TYR A 315 -12.53 -4.17 -3.43
C TYR A 315 -12.03 -3.11 -2.44
N SER A 316 -12.09 -3.40 -1.14
CA SER A 316 -11.63 -2.51 -0.05
C SER A 316 -10.72 -3.23 0.96
N PRO A 317 -9.48 -3.58 0.58
CA PRO A 317 -8.59 -4.43 1.39
C PRO A 317 -8.18 -3.83 2.75
N ASN A 318 -8.06 -2.50 2.84
CA ASN A 318 -7.60 -1.80 4.05
C ASN A 318 -8.67 -1.69 5.14
N GLY A 319 -9.88 -2.15 4.82
CA GLY A 319 -11.01 -2.21 5.72
C GLY A 319 -11.79 -0.90 5.82
N LEU A 320 -13.10 -1.04 6.02
CA LEU A 320 -14.07 0.04 6.01
C LEU A 320 -14.49 0.41 7.42
N HIS A 321 -14.62 1.72 7.66
CA HIS A 321 -15.17 2.27 8.89
C HIS A 321 -16.67 1.96 8.94
N VAL A 322 -17.07 0.98 9.75
CA VAL A 322 -18.46 0.49 9.77
C VAL A 322 -19.46 1.59 10.13
N GLN A 323 -19.07 2.53 10.99
CA GLN A 323 -19.90 3.68 11.39
C GLN A 323 -20.31 4.57 10.20
N ALA A 324 -19.55 4.57 9.11
CA ALA A 324 -19.83 5.41 7.95
C ALA A 324 -20.78 4.76 6.93
N ILE A 325 -21.20 3.51 7.16
CA ILE A 325 -22.06 2.75 6.26
C ILE A 325 -23.52 3.03 6.60
N ASP A 326 -24.18 3.82 5.75
CA ASP A 326 -25.62 4.03 5.76
C ASP A 326 -26.32 3.29 4.61
N GLU A 327 -27.65 3.32 4.61
CA GLU A 327 -28.49 2.63 3.61
C GLU A 327 -28.13 3.03 2.16
N GLU A 328 -28.04 4.32 1.87
CA GLU A 328 -27.73 4.81 0.52
C GLU A 328 -26.32 4.38 0.09
N LEU A 329 -25.34 4.45 0.98
CA LEU A 329 -23.97 4.05 0.68
C LEU A 329 -23.90 2.55 0.38
N ALA A 330 -24.58 1.71 1.17
CA ALA A 330 -24.63 0.27 0.95
C ALA A 330 -25.25 -0.06 -0.44
N GLN A 331 -26.36 0.58 -0.80
CA GLN A 331 -27.01 0.41 -2.10
C GLN A 331 -26.07 0.81 -3.25
N LEU A 332 -25.41 1.97 -3.14
CA LEU A 332 -24.45 2.45 -4.13
C LEU A 332 -23.25 1.52 -4.27
N MET A 333 -22.72 1.00 -3.15
CA MET A 333 -21.60 0.06 -3.17
C MET A 333 -21.97 -1.24 -3.89
N LYS A 334 -23.17 -1.80 -3.64
CA LYS A 334 -23.64 -2.98 -4.36
C LYS A 334 -23.79 -2.69 -5.86
N ALA A 335 -24.46 -1.60 -6.20
CA ALA A 335 -24.73 -1.22 -7.60
C ALA A 335 -23.45 -0.92 -8.39
N ALA A 336 -22.44 -0.31 -7.76
CA ALA A 336 -21.15 -0.02 -8.39
C ALA A 336 -20.24 -1.25 -8.57
N GLY A 337 -20.61 -2.40 -8.00
CA GLY A 337 -19.90 -3.66 -8.26
C GLY A 337 -18.91 -4.10 -7.18
N PHE A 338 -19.08 -3.68 -5.92
CA PHE A 338 -18.27 -4.24 -4.82
C PHE A 338 -18.47 -5.75 -4.67
N LYS A 339 -17.36 -6.50 -4.65
CA LYS A 339 -17.38 -7.98 -4.61
C LYS A 339 -17.14 -8.56 -3.22
N SER A 340 -16.25 -7.95 -2.46
CA SER A 340 -15.98 -8.34 -1.08
C SER A 340 -15.64 -7.12 -0.24
N LEU A 341 -16.23 -7.03 0.93
CA LEU A 341 -15.98 -5.95 1.89
C LEU A 341 -15.17 -6.49 3.05
N TYR A 342 -14.21 -5.68 3.50
CA TYR A 342 -13.53 -5.87 4.76
C TYR A 342 -13.98 -4.76 5.70
N LEU A 343 -14.46 -5.12 6.88
CA LEU A 343 -15.01 -4.23 7.89
C LEU A 343 -14.02 -4.15 9.04
N SER A 344 -13.54 -2.96 9.36
CA SER A 344 -12.51 -2.75 10.39
C SER A 344 -13.12 -2.61 11.78
N GLN A 345 -13.62 -3.73 12.32
CA GLN A 345 -14.27 -3.77 13.64
C GLN A 345 -13.26 -3.88 14.78
N GLU A 346 -12.16 -4.60 14.59
CA GLU A 346 -11.04 -4.80 15.52
C GLU A 346 -11.36 -5.63 16.78
N SER A 347 -12.49 -5.41 17.46
CA SER A 347 -12.99 -6.23 18.59
C SER A 347 -14.50 -6.03 18.78
N LEU A 348 -15.17 -6.91 19.54
CA LEU A 348 -16.56 -6.70 19.99
C LEU A 348 -16.63 -6.23 21.46
N ASP A 349 -15.51 -6.04 22.15
CA ASP A 349 -15.48 -5.45 23.49
C ASP A 349 -15.54 -3.91 23.43
N PRO A 350 -16.62 -3.26 23.89
CA PRO A 350 -16.76 -1.81 23.88
C PRO A 350 -15.71 -1.08 24.72
N VAL A 351 -15.23 -1.69 25.81
CA VAL A 351 -14.23 -1.08 26.69
C VAL A 351 -12.89 -1.03 25.98
N TRP A 352 -12.48 -2.16 25.38
CA TRP A 352 -11.28 -2.25 24.55
C TRP A 352 -11.35 -1.28 23.35
N LEU A 353 -12.47 -1.25 22.63
CA LEU A 353 -12.63 -0.35 21.48
C LEU A 353 -12.46 1.12 21.86
N LYS A 354 -13.07 1.55 22.97
CA LYS A 354 -12.95 2.94 23.45
C LYS A 354 -11.50 3.34 23.72
N GLU A 355 -10.67 2.41 24.21
CA GLU A 355 -9.26 2.69 24.46
C GLU A 355 -8.43 2.68 23.18
N TYR A 356 -8.52 1.62 22.37
CA TYR A 356 -7.56 1.34 21.29
C TYR A 356 -8.05 1.76 19.89
N SER A 357 -9.36 1.64 19.64
CA SER A 357 -9.98 1.85 18.33
C SER A 357 -11.33 2.60 18.45
N PRO A 358 -11.33 3.88 18.89
CA PRO A 358 -12.57 4.61 19.20
C PRO A 358 -13.40 4.98 17.96
N LYS A 359 -13.00 4.50 16.77
CA LYS A 359 -13.66 4.72 15.48
C LYS A 359 -14.88 3.81 15.23
N VAL A 360 -15.10 2.80 16.07
CA VAL A 360 -16.12 1.75 15.86
C VAL A 360 -16.74 1.29 17.19
N SER A 361 -17.94 0.69 17.10
CA SER A 361 -18.64 0.01 18.20
C SER A 361 -19.37 -1.23 17.66
N PRO A 362 -19.76 -2.19 18.52
CA PRO A 362 -20.54 -3.36 18.08
C PRO A 362 -21.90 -2.98 17.49
N GLU A 363 -22.52 -1.90 17.96
CA GLU A 363 -23.79 -1.37 17.43
C GLU A 363 -23.60 -0.87 16.00
N ASN A 364 -22.53 -0.13 15.72
CA ASN A 364 -22.20 0.35 14.37
C ASN A 364 -22.02 -0.82 13.39
N LEU A 365 -21.43 -1.94 13.85
CA LEU A 365 -21.31 -3.14 13.02
C LEU A 365 -22.70 -3.72 12.71
N LYS A 366 -23.58 -3.87 13.70
CA LYS A 366 -24.94 -4.40 13.49
C LYS A 366 -25.73 -3.56 12.49
N GLU A 367 -25.68 -2.23 12.62
CA GLU A 367 -26.34 -1.31 11.69
C GLU A 367 -25.75 -1.42 10.27
N ALA A 368 -24.43 -1.40 10.14
CA ALA A 368 -23.77 -1.55 8.85
C ALA A 368 -24.14 -2.88 8.16
N LEU A 369 -24.16 -3.98 8.92
CA LEU A 369 -24.56 -5.29 8.39
C LEU A 369 -26.01 -5.28 7.90
N TYR A 370 -26.93 -4.69 8.68
CA TYR A 370 -28.33 -4.54 8.26
C TYR A 370 -28.44 -3.80 6.91
N TYR A 371 -27.77 -2.65 6.77
CA TYR A 371 -27.81 -1.90 5.50
C TYR A 371 -27.18 -2.65 4.33
N LEU A 372 -26.06 -3.35 4.57
CA LEU A 372 -25.38 -4.14 3.53
C LEU A 372 -26.24 -5.32 3.07
N GLU A 373 -26.88 -6.03 4.00
CA GLU A 373 -27.79 -7.14 3.69
C GLU A 373 -29.02 -6.65 2.92
N MET A 374 -29.63 -5.54 3.34
CA MET A 374 -30.76 -4.91 2.63
C MET A 374 -30.38 -4.44 1.22
N ALA A 375 -29.12 -4.01 1.02
CA ALA A 375 -28.58 -3.70 -0.30
C ALA A 375 -28.26 -4.96 -1.14
N GLY A 376 -28.37 -6.16 -0.57
CA GLY A 376 -28.20 -7.44 -1.24
C GLY A 376 -26.78 -8.02 -1.17
N PHE A 377 -25.93 -7.60 -0.24
CA PHE A 377 -24.67 -8.30 0.03
C PHE A 377 -24.91 -9.61 0.79
N ASP A 378 -24.32 -10.70 0.30
CA ASP A 378 -24.32 -11.96 1.04
C ASP A 378 -23.28 -11.90 2.17
N ARG A 379 -23.56 -12.54 3.30
CA ARG A 379 -22.63 -12.59 4.44
C ARG A 379 -21.27 -13.17 4.08
N GLN A 380 -21.20 -14.07 3.10
CA GLN A 380 -19.95 -14.62 2.57
C GLN A 380 -19.05 -13.58 1.89
N GLN A 381 -19.61 -12.45 1.45
CA GLN A 381 -18.88 -11.30 0.88
C GLN A 381 -18.35 -10.36 1.97
N LEU A 382 -18.82 -10.50 3.21
CA LEU A 382 -18.51 -9.62 4.34
C LEU A 382 -17.44 -10.26 5.23
N ASN A 383 -16.31 -9.59 5.33
CA ASN A 383 -15.17 -10.01 6.14
C ASN A 383 -15.02 -9.02 7.29
N VAL A 384 -14.79 -9.50 8.51
CA VAL A 384 -14.62 -8.64 9.69
C VAL A 384 -13.21 -8.77 10.21
N TYR A 385 -12.44 -7.69 10.17
CA TYR A 385 -11.11 -7.67 10.78
C TYR A 385 -11.22 -7.61 12.30
N LEU A 386 -10.47 -8.48 12.97
CA LEU A 386 -10.28 -8.51 14.42
C LEU A 386 -8.79 -8.35 14.70
N LEU A 387 -8.41 -7.32 15.46
CA LEU A 387 -7.03 -7.08 15.83
C LEU A 387 -6.64 -8.07 16.93
N VAL A 388 -5.53 -8.77 16.76
CA VAL A 388 -5.05 -9.73 17.76
C VAL A 388 -3.54 -9.58 17.99
N GLY A 389 -3.13 -9.90 19.21
CA GLY A 389 -1.72 -9.92 19.59
C GLY A 389 -1.19 -8.59 20.13
N LEU A 390 -2.08 -7.68 20.54
CA LEU A 390 -1.68 -6.53 21.33
C LEU A 390 -1.22 -7.02 22.73
N PRO A 391 -0.12 -6.50 23.31
CA PRO A 391 0.30 -6.89 24.65
C PRO A 391 -0.80 -6.69 25.69
N GLY A 392 -1.06 -7.72 26.50
CA GLY A 392 -2.09 -7.68 27.55
C GLY A 392 -3.54 -7.84 27.05
N GLN A 393 -3.76 -8.10 25.75
CA GLN A 393 -5.10 -8.34 25.21
C GLN A 393 -5.72 -9.63 25.77
N ASP A 394 -7.01 -9.58 26.12
CA ASP A 394 -7.75 -10.74 26.64
C ASP A 394 -8.02 -11.76 25.53
N TRP A 395 -7.38 -12.93 25.63
CA TRP A 395 -7.51 -14.03 24.69
C TRP A 395 -8.86 -14.73 24.74
N GLU A 396 -9.54 -14.76 25.88
CA GLU A 396 -10.89 -15.34 25.96
C GLU A 396 -11.90 -14.42 25.26
N GLN A 397 -11.73 -13.10 25.39
CA GLN A 397 -12.52 -12.14 24.62
C GLN A 397 -12.26 -12.26 23.11
N ILE A 398 -11.00 -12.42 22.66
CA ILE A 398 -10.68 -12.67 21.23
C ILE A 398 -11.40 -13.93 20.71
N LYS A 399 -11.38 -15.03 21.47
CA LYS A 399 -12.08 -16.27 21.08
C LYS A 399 -13.57 -16.03 20.94
N LYS A 400 -14.18 -15.32 21.90
CA LYS A 400 -15.59 -14.96 21.89
C LYS A 400 -15.93 -14.12 20.65
N ASP A 401 -15.12 -13.11 20.35
CA ASP A 401 -15.29 -12.27 19.15
C ASP A 401 -15.29 -13.11 17.87
N VAL A 402 -14.32 -14.01 17.73
CA VAL A 402 -14.22 -14.90 16.56
C VAL A 402 -15.45 -15.80 16.44
N GLN A 403 -15.89 -16.41 17.54
CA GLN A 403 -17.08 -17.28 17.57
C GLN A 403 -18.36 -16.51 17.24
N GLU A 404 -18.53 -15.30 17.77
CA GLU A 404 -19.71 -14.47 17.53
C GLU A 404 -19.81 -14.07 16.05
N ILE A 405 -18.69 -13.63 15.43
CA ILE A 405 -18.64 -13.31 14.00
C ILE A 405 -18.97 -14.54 13.15
N PHE A 406 -18.41 -15.72 13.46
CA PHE A 406 -18.74 -16.95 12.73
C PHE A 406 -20.20 -17.35 12.90
N SER A 407 -20.74 -17.33 14.12
CA SER A 407 -22.14 -17.67 14.38
C SER A 407 -23.12 -16.73 13.68
N SER A 408 -22.66 -15.52 13.37
CA SER A 408 -23.35 -14.54 12.55
C SER A 408 -23.18 -14.78 11.05
N GLY A 409 -22.58 -15.89 10.59
CA GLY A 409 -22.38 -16.22 9.18
C GLY A 409 -21.38 -15.32 8.43
N LEU A 410 -20.60 -14.52 9.16
CA LEU A 410 -19.58 -13.62 8.62
C LEU A 410 -18.20 -14.28 8.66
N LYS A 411 -17.24 -13.71 7.94
CA LYS A 411 -15.86 -14.24 7.88
C LYS A 411 -14.92 -13.44 8.78
N PRO A 412 -14.53 -13.93 9.96
CA PRO A 412 -13.51 -13.26 10.78
C PRO A 412 -12.14 -13.33 10.09
N ARG A 413 -11.41 -12.23 10.16
CA ARG A 413 -10.06 -12.07 9.62
C ARG A 413 -9.15 -11.54 10.73
N LEU A 414 -8.20 -12.36 11.16
CA LEU A 414 -7.24 -11.90 12.16
C LEU A 414 -6.25 -10.92 11.53
N ALA A 415 -6.22 -9.70 12.06
CA ALA A 415 -5.20 -8.72 11.79
C ALA A 415 -4.16 -8.78 12.92
N TYR A 416 -2.99 -9.34 12.63
CA TYR A 416 -1.92 -9.44 13.64
C TYR A 416 -1.29 -8.08 13.90
N PHE A 417 -1.26 -7.70 15.18
CA PHE A 417 -0.64 -6.47 15.65
C PHE A 417 0.85 -6.42 15.29
N SER A 418 1.29 -5.21 14.93
CA SER A 418 2.65 -4.86 14.55
C SER A 418 3.04 -3.67 15.42
N PRO A 419 4.15 -3.71 16.18
CA PRO A 419 4.52 -2.61 17.07
C PRO A 419 5.22 -1.51 16.26
N ILE A 420 4.44 -0.64 15.63
CA ILE A 420 4.97 0.38 14.71
C ILE A 420 5.57 1.53 15.51
N SER A 421 6.83 1.87 15.26
CA SER A 421 7.53 2.97 15.95
C SER A 421 6.78 4.31 15.85
N GLY A 422 6.76 5.03 16.97
CA GLY A 422 6.09 6.33 17.11
C GLY A 422 4.58 6.25 17.37
N THR A 423 3.97 5.06 17.36
CA THR A 423 2.58 4.88 17.79
C THR A 423 2.48 4.84 19.32
N ARG A 424 1.28 5.08 19.87
CA ARG A 424 1.08 5.04 21.33
C ARG A 424 1.35 3.65 21.90
N GLU A 425 0.98 2.60 21.17
CA GLU A 425 1.27 1.22 21.60
C GLU A 425 2.75 0.89 21.54
N TRP A 426 3.52 1.49 20.61
CA TRP A 426 4.98 1.37 20.63
C TRP A 426 5.60 1.96 21.89
N GLU A 427 5.20 3.15 22.30
CA GLU A 427 5.73 3.77 23.53
C GLU A 427 5.44 2.89 24.76
N LYS A 428 4.21 2.37 24.90
CA LYS A 428 3.85 1.40 25.95
C LYS A 428 4.74 0.15 25.94
N ILE A 429 5.06 -0.38 24.76
CA ILE A 429 5.90 -1.57 24.58
C ILE A 429 7.35 -1.31 25.02
N VAL A 430 7.86 -0.11 24.74
CA VAL A 430 9.20 0.31 25.16
C VAL A 430 9.25 0.54 26.67
N GLU A 431 8.25 1.21 27.24
CA GLU A 431 8.13 1.43 28.68
C GLU A 431 8.03 0.11 29.46
N ALA A 432 7.32 -0.88 28.90
CA ALA A 432 7.22 -2.22 29.47
C ALA A 432 8.50 -3.08 29.29
N GLY A 433 9.51 -2.58 28.58
CA GLY A 433 10.77 -3.29 28.33
C GLY A 433 10.65 -4.50 27.39
N ILE A 434 9.55 -4.66 26.67
CA ILE A 434 9.33 -5.76 25.71
C ILE A 434 10.26 -5.58 24.50
N LEU A 435 10.38 -4.33 24.03
CA LEU A 435 11.34 -3.89 23.02
C LEU A 435 12.09 -2.66 23.53
N GLN A 436 13.28 -2.43 23.02
CA GLN A 436 14.04 -1.19 23.22
C GLN A 436 13.75 -0.19 22.10
N LYS A 437 13.92 1.11 22.37
CA LYS A 437 13.67 2.19 21.38
C LYS A 437 14.49 2.03 20.10
N ASP A 438 15.70 1.49 20.21
CA ASP A 438 16.65 1.24 19.13
C ASP A 438 16.64 -0.22 18.64
N SER A 439 15.62 -1.00 19.01
CA SER A 439 15.45 -2.37 18.53
C SER A 439 15.43 -2.42 17.01
N ASP A 440 16.03 -3.47 16.46
CA ASP A 440 16.04 -3.72 15.02
C ASP A 440 14.59 -3.68 14.47
N PRO A 441 14.33 -2.94 13.38
CA PRO A 441 13.00 -2.85 12.80
C PRO A 441 12.38 -4.19 12.44
N LEU A 442 13.17 -5.24 12.20
CA LEU A 442 12.70 -6.61 11.98
C LEU A 442 11.81 -7.13 13.11
N LEU A 443 11.99 -6.66 14.34
CA LEU A 443 11.13 -7.02 15.49
C LEU A 443 9.75 -6.37 15.42
N GLN A 444 9.52 -5.42 14.51
CA GLN A 444 8.20 -4.90 14.19
C GLN A 444 7.39 -5.84 13.30
N ASN A 445 7.98 -6.91 12.77
CA ASN A 445 7.23 -7.91 12.02
C ASN A 445 6.15 -8.54 12.90
N LYS A 446 4.91 -8.53 12.44
CA LYS A 446 3.72 -9.02 13.17
C LYS A 446 3.86 -10.46 13.70
N ILE A 447 4.55 -11.35 12.98
CA ILE A 447 4.80 -12.72 13.45
C ILE A 447 5.95 -12.74 14.45
N ALA A 448 7.07 -12.06 14.15
CA ALA A 448 8.20 -11.99 15.08
C ALA A 448 7.77 -11.44 16.45
N PHE A 449 6.95 -10.39 16.45
CA PHE A 449 6.47 -9.76 17.66
C PHE A 449 5.56 -10.67 18.49
N LEU A 450 4.68 -11.45 17.85
CA LEU A 450 3.89 -12.47 18.57
C LEU A 450 4.77 -13.47 19.31
N TYR A 451 5.82 -13.99 18.66
CA TYR A 451 6.78 -14.89 19.32
C TYR A 451 7.60 -14.18 20.39
N LYS A 452 7.92 -12.89 20.20
CA LYS A 452 8.66 -12.08 21.17
C LYS A 452 7.91 -11.91 22.48
N GLN A 453 6.57 -11.93 22.45
CA GLN A 453 5.72 -11.87 23.63
C GLN A 453 5.69 -13.19 24.44
N GLY A 454 6.19 -14.30 23.89
CA GLY A 454 6.37 -15.57 24.60
C GLY A 454 5.46 -16.72 24.12
N GLU A 455 5.79 -17.94 24.56
CA GLU A 455 5.09 -19.17 24.13
C GLU A 455 3.62 -19.23 24.56
N GLU A 456 3.25 -18.59 25.67
CA GLU A 456 1.85 -18.53 26.12
C GLU A 456 0.96 -17.83 25.08
N VAL A 457 1.40 -16.66 24.59
CA VAL A 457 0.72 -15.90 23.52
C VAL A 457 0.56 -16.76 22.26
N ILE A 458 1.61 -17.50 21.88
CA ILE A 458 1.55 -18.40 20.73
C ILE A 458 0.58 -19.56 20.95
N SER A 459 0.52 -20.13 22.16
CA SER A 459 -0.44 -21.18 22.51
C SER A 459 -1.88 -20.66 22.39
N ARG A 460 -2.18 -19.49 22.95
CA ARG A 460 -3.50 -18.87 22.87
C ARG A 460 -3.88 -18.52 21.43
N LEU A 461 -2.95 -18.01 20.64
CA LEU A 461 -3.18 -17.76 19.21
C LEU A 461 -3.53 -19.06 18.46
N ARG A 462 -2.84 -20.17 18.74
CA ARG A 462 -3.14 -21.47 18.11
C ARG A 462 -4.55 -21.96 18.46
N GLU A 463 -5.05 -21.69 19.67
CA GLU A 463 -6.44 -21.99 20.04
C GLU A 463 -7.42 -21.19 19.18
N VAL A 464 -7.18 -19.89 18.99
CA VAL A 464 -8.01 -19.04 18.12
C VAL A 464 -7.94 -19.49 16.65
N GLU A 465 -6.74 -19.80 16.14
CA GLU A 465 -6.54 -20.31 14.77
C GLU A 465 -7.20 -21.69 14.56
N LYS A 466 -7.30 -22.51 15.61
CA LYS A 466 -8.01 -23.79 15.57
C LYS A 466 -9.52 -23.58 15.40
N ILE A 467 -10.12 -22.66 16.15
CA ILE A 467 -11.53 -22.28 15.99
C ILE A 467 -11.80 -21.82 14.55
N LEU A 468 -10.93 -20.95 14.00
CA LEU A 468 -11.04 -20.48 12.61
C LEU A 468 -11.03 -21.61 11.58
N LYS A 469 -10.21 -22.65 11.79
CA LYS A 469 -10.13 -23.80 10.89
C LYS A 469 -11.30 -24.76 11.05
N GLU A 470 -11.81 -24.94 12.27
CA GLU A 470 -12.91 -25.85 12.57
C GLU A 470 -14.24 -25.28 12.08
N GLU A 471 -14.52 -24.01 12.37
CA GLU A 471 -15.74 -23.33 11.90
C GLU A 471 -15.67 -23.04 10.39
N GLY A 472 -14.52 -22.61 9.86
CA GLY A 472 -14.34 -22.34 8.43
C GLY A 472 -14.35 -23.57 7.52
N ARG A 473 -14.42 -24.79 8.06
CA ARG A 473 -14.64 -26.05 7.31
C ARG A 473 -16.12 -26.49 7.30
N ARG A 474 -16.97 -25.87 8.12
CA ARG A 474 -18.40 -26.18 8.22
C ARG A 474 -19.24 -25.40 7.19
N ASP A 475 -18.67 -24.33 6.62
CA ASP A 475 -19.15 -23.60 5.45
C ASP A 475 -18.55 -24.17 4.15
#